data_AF-A0A914C697-F1
#
_entry.id   AF-A0A914C697-F1
#
_cell.length_a   1.000
_cell.length_b   1.000
_cell.length_c   1.000
_cell.angle_alpha   90.00
_cell.angle_beta   90.00
_cell.angle_gamma   90.00
#
_symmetry.space_group_name_H-M   'P 1'
#
loop_
_entity.id
_entity.type
_entity.pdbx_description
1 polymer ?
#
loop_
_entity_poly.entity_id
_entity_poly.type
_entity_poly.pdbx_seq_one_letter_code
_entity_poly.pdbx_strand_id
1 'polypeptide(L)'
;ALLKYLDSSKEEARISGLEQYTEKQLFFFNYAFSWCSKQRLEASIYQILNDNHSPPEARVNVVLGNLPEFSDAFQCPLGSPMNPIKKCRVW
;
A
#
# COMPACT_ATOMS: atom_id res chain seq x y z
N ALA A 1 9.10 8.69 6.88
CA ALA A 1 10.57 8.86 6.92
C ALA A 1 11.19 8.56 5.56
N LEU A 2 11.02 7.35 5.03
CA LEU A 2 11.57 7.00 3.71
C LEU A 2 11.05 7.89 2.57
N LEU A 3 9.74 8.14 2.46
CA LEU A 3 9.20 9.04 1.42
C LEU A 3 9.85 10.44 1.45
N LYS A 4 10.06 11.00 2.66
CA LYS A 4 10.75 12.29 2.83
C LYS A 4 12.22 12.23 2.41
N TYR A 5 12.88 11.10 2.65
CA TYR A 5 14.25 10.88 2.21
C TYR A 5 14.33 10.79 0.68
N LEU A 6 13.42 10.05 0.04
CA LEU A 6 13.32 9.93 -1.43
C LEU A 6 13.03 11.27 -2.12
N ASP A 7 12.33 12.20 -1.45
CA ASP A 7 12.12 13.56 -1.95
C ASP A 7 13.39 14.42 -1.91
N SER A 8 14.40 14.03 -1.13
CA SER A 8 15.62 14.80 -0.87
C SER A 8 16.89 14.21 -1.48
N SER A 9 16.88 12.93 -1.88
CA SER A 9 18.02 12.26 -2.50
C SER A 9 18.09 12.50 -4.01
N LYS A 10 19.30 12.39 -4.57
CA LYS A 10 19.51 12.31 -6.03
C LYS A 10 19.58 10.84 -6.43
N GLU A 11 18.80 10.48 -7.46
CA GLU A 11 18.58 9.14 -8.05
C GLU A 11 19.38 7.96 -7.44
N GLU A 12 18.65 7.01 -6.86
CA GLU A 12 19.23 5.73 -6.45
C GLU A 12 19.32 4.76 -7.65
N ALA A 13 20.13 3.72 -7.49
CA ALA A 13 20.27 2.68 -8.50
C ALA A 13 18.92 1.97 -8.72
N ARG A 14 18.45 1.92 -9.97
CA ARG A 14 17.20 1.23 -10.33
C ARG A 14 17.34 -0.27 -10.16
N ILE A 15 16.27 -0.92 -9.70
CA ILE A 15 16.22 -2.38 -9.56
C ILE A 15 16.09 -3.00 -10.95
N SER A 16 16.97 -3.95 -11.26
CA SER A 16 16.92 -4.64 -12.55
C SER A 16 15.61 -5.41 -12.73
N GLY A 17 14.94 -5.22 -13.86
CA GLY A 17 13.64 -5.81 -14.20
C GLY A 17 12.43 -5.06 -13.65
N LEU A 18 12.63 -3.94 -12.95
CA LEU A 18 11.58 -3.07 -12.41
C LEU A 18 11.87 -1.58 -12.71
N GLU A 19 12.68 -1.29 -13.73
CA GLU A 19 13.15 0.05 -14.08
C GLU A 19 12.01 1.01 -14.45
N GLN A 20 10.85 0.47 -14.88
CA GLN A 20 9.64 1.24 -15.19
C GLN A 20 8.95 1.84 -13.97
N TYR A 21 9.33 1.43 -12.74
CA TYR A 21 8.74 1.93 -11.51
C TYR A 21 9.65 2.92 -10.80
N THR A 22 9.04 3.93 -10.19
CA THR A 22 9.74 4.87 -9.30
C THR A 22 10.02 4.22 -7.94
N GLU A 23 11.03 4.72 -7.23
CA GLU A 23 11.35 4.27 -5.86
C GLU A 23 10.13 4.37 -4.92
N LYS A 24 9.31 5.43 -5.07
CA LYS A 24 8.06 5.58 -4.32
C LYS A 24 7.05 4.48 -4.64
N GLN A 25 6.87 4.13 -5.92
CA GLN A 25 6.00 3.02 -6.32
C GLN A 25 6.52 1.69 -5.77
N LEU A 26 7.85 1.45 -5.85
CA LEU A 26 8.49 0.25 -5.31
C LEU A 26 8.36 0.15 -3.79
N PHE A 27 8.40 1.26 -3.06
CA PHE A 27 8.13 1.28 -1.62
C PHE A 27 6.73 0.75 -1.31
N PHE A 28 5.71 1.25 -2.00
CA PHE A 28 4.33 0.80 -1.80
C PHE A 28 4.12 -0.65 -2.27
N PHE A 29 4.79 -1.07 -3.35
CA PHE A 29 4.79 -2.49 -3.74
C PHE A 29 5.42 -3.38 -2.69
N ASN A 30 6.56 -2.99 -2.11
CA ASN A 30 7.20 -3.77 -1.06
C ASN A 30 6.30 -3.87 0.19
N TYR A 31 5.65 -2.76 0.57
CA TYR A 31 4.64 -2.76 1.63
C TYR A 31 3.53 -3.76 1.34
N ALA A 32 2.90 -3.69 0.15
CA ALA A 32 1.82 -4.60 -0.23
C ALA A 32 2.30 -6.07 -0.31
N PHE A 33 3.48 -6.29 -0.87
CA PHE A 33 4.09 -7.61 -1.02
C PHE A 33 4.32 -8.30 0.33
N SER A 34 4.68 -7.54 1.37
CA SER A 34 4.85 -8.08 2.73
C SER A 34 3.55 -8.67 3.33
N TRP A 35 2.38 -8.31 2.78
CA TRP A 35 1.06 -8.81 3.19
C TRP A 35 0.48 -9.86 2.24
N CYS A 36 1.17 -10.17 1.13
CA CYS A 36 0.72 -11.18 0.18
C CYS A 36 0.54 -12.53 0.88
N SER A 37 -0.69 -13.02 0.93
CA SER A 37 -1.04 -14.30 1.54
C SER A 37 -2.29 -14.88 0.89
N LYS A 38 -2.46 -16.19 1.04
CA LYS A 38 -3.66 -16.91 0.61
C LYS A 38 -4.05 -17.87 1.71
N GLN A 39 -5.32 -17.83 2.09
CA GLN A 39 -5.88 -18.66 3.15
C GLN A 39 -7.05 -19.48 2.61
N ARG A 40 -7.37 -20.59 3.29
CA ARG A 40 -8.61 -21.33 3.04
C ARG A 40 -9.80 -20.51 3.56
N LEU A 41 -11.00 -20.78 3.04
CA LEU A 41 -12.21 -20.05 3.42
C LEU A 41 -12.48 -20.19 4.92
N GLU A 42 -12.32 -21.39 5.48
CA GLU A 42 -12.56 -21.67 6.90
C GLU A 42 -11.59 -20.88 7.79
N ALA A 43 -10.32 -20.81 7.39
CA ALA A 43 -9.30 -20.01 8.08
C ALA A 43 -9.62 -18.51 7.99
N SER A 44 -10.11 -18.04 6.85
CA SER A 44 -10.48 -16.63 6.65
C SER A 44 -11.68 -16.24 7.52
N ILE A 45 -12.70 -17.10 7.59
CA ILE A 45 -13.86 -16.92 8.47
C ILE A 45 -13.42 -16.92 9.94
N TYR A 46 -12.58 -17.89 10.33
CA TYR A 46 -12.03 -17.95 11.68
C TYR A 46 -11.25 -16.69 12.03
N GLN A 47 -10.40 -16.20 11.12
CA GLN A 47 -9.64 -14.96 11.31
C GLN A 47 -10.59 -13.77 11.54
N ILE A 48 -11.58 -13.59 10.66
CA ILE A 48 -12.54 -12.47 10.77
C ILE A 48 -13.27 -12.47 12.13
N LEU A 49 -13.55 -13.64 12.69
CA LEU A 49 -14.29 -13.77 13.95
C LEU A 49 -13.42 -13.69 15.20
N ASN A 50 -12.13 -14.03 15.12
CA ASN A 50 -11.29 -14.26 16.30
C ASN A 50 -9.98 -13.45 16.33
N ASP A 51 -9.52 -12.91 15.20
CA ASP A 51 -8.32 -12.07 15.12
C ASP A 51 -8.72 -10.61 15.28
N ASN A 52 -8.03 -9.89 16.17
CA ASN A 52 -8.25 -8.45 16.36
C ASN A 52 -7.63 -7.61 15.22
N HIS A 53 -6.80 -8.23 14.38
CA HIS A 53 -6.21 -7.59 13.22
C HIS A 53 -7.11 -7.73 11.99
N SER A 54 -7.14 -6.68 11.18
CA SER A 54 -7.80 -6.73 9.88
C SER A 54 -7.13 -7.75 8.95
N PRO A 55 -7.90 -8.40 8.06
CA PRO A 55 -7.36 -9.30 7.05
C PRO A 55 -6.27 -8.63 6.18
N PRO A 56 -5.32 -9.40 5.63
CA PRO A 56 -4.19 -8.86 4.87
C PRO A 56 -4.58 -7.93 3.71
N GLU A 57 -5.63 -8.28 2.96
CA GLU A 57 -6.14 -7.46 1.85
C GLU A 57 -6.63 -6.08 2.32
N ALA A 58 -7.32 -6.04 3.46
CA ALA A 58 -7.79 -4.78 4.05
C ALA A 58 -6.61 -3.96 4.60
N ARG A 59 -5.60 -4.62 5.17
CA ARG A 59 -4.36 -3.96 5.63
C ARG A 59 -3.61 -3.27 4.50
N VAL A 60 -3.71 -3.76 3.27
CA VAL A 60 -3.14 -3.10 2.09
C VAL A 60 -4.09 -2.03 1.55
N ASN A 61 -5.28 -2.44 1.11
CA ASN A 61 -6.14 -1.58 0.30
C ASN A 61 -6.72 -0.40 1.09
N VAL A 62 -7.14 -0.62 2.34
CA VAL A 62 -7.71 0.44 3.17
C VAL A 62 -6.64 1.41 3.65
N VAL A 63 -5.47 0.90 4.05
CA VAL A 63 -4.37 1.76 4.51
C VAL A 63 -3.86 2.62 3.36
N LEU A 64 -3.53 2.02 2.22
CA LEU A 64 -3.00 2.75 1.07
C LEU A 64 -4.03 3.72 0.47
N GLY A 65 -5.31 3.35 0.43
CA GLY A 65 -6.38 4.26 -0.03
C GLY A 65 -6.52 5.53 0.82
N ASN A 66 -6.14 5.47 2.10
CA ASN A 66 -6.14 6.62 3.01
C ASN A 66 -4.88 7.50 2.90
N LEU A 67 -3.85 7.08 2.18
CA LEU A 67 -2.60 7.84 2.02
C LEU A 67 -2.63 8.67 0.72
N PRO A 68 -2.61 10.01 0.79
CA PRO A 68 -2.48 10.85 -0.41
C PRO A 68 -1.22 10.54 -1.22
N GLU A 69 -0.11 10.24 -0.54
CA GLU A 69 1.18 9.95 -1.17
C GLU A 69 1.12 8.70 -2.05
N PHE A 70 0.27 7.73 -1.71
CA PHE A 70 0.03 6.55 -2.54
C PHE A 70 -0.72 6.94 -3.83
N SER A 71 -1.83 7.66 -3.69
CA SER A 71 -2.61 8.10 -4.85
C SER A 71 -1.80 8.98 -5.80
N ASP A 72 -0.89 9.80 -5.27
CA ASP A 72 0.02 10.62 -6.08
C ASP A 72 1.08 9.76 -6.79
N ALA A 73 1.69 8.79 -6.09
CA ALA A 73 2.70 7.91 -6.69
C ALA A 73 2.16 7.05 -7.84
N PHE A 74 0.89 6.68 -7.81
CA PHE A 74 0.22 5.87 -8.84
C PHE A 74 -0.76 6.66 -9.72
N GLN A 75 -0.84 7.99 -9.53
CA GLN A 75 -1.75 8.86 -10.28
C GLN A 75 -3.21 8.36 -10.29
N CYS A 76 -3.68 7.88 -9.12
CA CYS A 76 -5.03 7.34 -8.97
C CYS A 76 -6.08 8.46 -9.08
N PRO A 77 -7.09 8.36 -9.98
CA PRO A 77 -8.14 9.37 -10.09
C PRO A 77 -8.92 9.55 -8.79
N LEU A 78 -9.31 10.78 -8.46
CA LEU A 78 -10.16 11.06 -7.29
C LEU A 78 -11.48 10.31 -7.38
N GLY A 79 -11.86 9.63 -6.30
CA GLY A 79 -13.06 8.78 -6.24
C GLY A 79 -12.85 7.35 -6.74
N SER A 80 -11.66 7.00 -7.26
CA SER A 80 -11.33 5.61 -7.57
C SER A 80 -11.22 4.77 -6.28
N PRO A 81 -11.30 3.42 -6.35
CA PRO A 81 -11.24 2.55 -5.17
C PRO A 81 -10.00 2.79 -4.28
N MET A 82 -8.87 3.15 -4.88
CA MET A 82 -7.62 3.44 -4.17
C MET A 82 -7.35 4.94 -3.94
N ASN A 83 -8.30 5.81 -4.30
CA ASN A 83 -8.25 7.23 -3.97
C ASN A 83 -9.67 7.76 -3.61
N PRO A 84 -10.27 7.25 -2.52
CA PRO A 84 -11.58 7.69 -2.08
C PRO A 84 -11.58 9.18 -1.68
N ILE A 85 -12.71 9.85 -1.91
CA ILE A 85 -12.89 11.27 -1.56
C ILE A 85 -12.75 11.50 -0.05
N LYS A 86 -13.28 10.58 0.77
CA LYS A 86 -13.17 10.63 2.23
C LYS A 86 -12.02 9.72 2.66
N LYS A 87 -10.96 10.33 3.20
CA LYS A 87 -9.82 9.62 3.80
C LYS A 87 -9.85 9.77 5.32
N CYS A 88 -9.56 8.70 6.04
CA CYS A 88 -9.43 8.68 7.49
C CYS A 88 -7.97 8.93 7.88
N ARG A 89 -7.74 9.81 8.87
CA ARG A 89 -6.41 10.09 9.42
C ARG A 89 -6.48 10.24 10.93
N VAL A 90 -5.57 9.58 11.64
CA VAL A 90 -5.49 9.60 13.11
C VAL A 90 -4.24 10.32 13.59
N TRP A 91 -3.10 10.09 12.93
CA TRP A 91 -1.78 10.64 13.28
C TRP A 91 -1.27 11.62 12.22
#